data_AF-A0A845YP12-F1
#
_entry.id   AF-A0A845YP12-F1
#
_cell.length_a   1.000
_cell.length_b   1.000
_cell.length_c   1.000
_cell.angle_alpha   90.00
_cell.angle_beta   90.00
_cell.angle_gamma   90.00
#
_symmetry.space_group_name_H-M   'P 1'
#
loop_
_entity.id
_entity.type
_entity.pdbx_description
1 polymer ?
#
loop_
_entity_poly.entity_id
_entity_poly.type
_entity_poly.pdbx_seq_one_letter_code
_entity_poly.pdbx_strand_id
1 'polypeptide(L)'
;ASPTHTHLDQGSFILQMDDQEVFIDRGMIQYHYSDHDIMKKSFLHNVATPISPTGSYLDQLIPQQATIPHGTQAGNTFEGGIDLTPVWEHLAANASRSFSSPDADTLIIRDKIILFDPAPMAFHLHSPHPMDVREDGIYLQAGEVLVRIQSQWHTKCSAKPYSVDLDHRPIWHLALHSPACVSHTYETTISRV
;
A
#
# COMPACT_ATOMS: atom_id res chain seq x y z
N ALA A 1 3.90 -13.82 -24.77
CA ALA A 1 3.91 -14.76 -23.63
C ALA A 1 3.14 -14.10 -22.50
N SER A 2 2.14 -14.77 -21.92
CA SER A 2 1.42 -14.22 -20.77
C SER A 2 2.29 -14.34 -19.52
N PRO A 3 2.43 -13.31 -18.69
CA PRO A 3 3.21 -13.41 -17.48
C PRO A 3 2.57 -14.41 -16.50
N THR A 4 3.32 -15.42 -16.06
CA THR A 4 2.84 -16.47 -15.15
C THR A 4 3.12 -16.20 -13.68
N HIS A 5 3.93 -15.18 -13.37
CA HIS A 5 4.37 -14.81 -12.01
C HIS A 5 4.17 -13.32 -11.71
N THR A 6 3.27 -12.63 -12.42
CA THR A 6 2.97 -11.22 -12.15
C THR A 6 1.94 -11.11 -11.03
N HIS A 7 2.23 -10.22 -10.08
CA HIS A 7 1.34 -9.83 -9.00
C HIS A 7 0.51 -8.61 -9.42
N LEU A 8 -0.58 -8.38 -8.69
CA LEU A 8 -1.52 -7.28 -8.91
C LEU A 8 -1.14 -6.10 -8.00
N ASP A 9 0.10 -5.63 -8.17
CA ASP A 9 0.85 -4.81 -7.23
C ASP A 9 1.31 -3.47 -7.82
N GLN A 10 0.75 -3.03 -8.94
CA GLN A 10 1.15 -1.77 -9.55
C GLN A 10 0.90 -0.61 -8.59
N GLY A 11 1.93 0.22 -8.39
CA GLY A 11 1.95 1.29 -7.41
C GLY A 11 2.34 0.88 -5.99
N SER A 12 2.62 -0.40 -5.75
CA SER A 12 3.24 -0.87 -4.51
C SER A 12 4.62 -0.23 -4.33
N PHE A 13 5.05 -0.14 -3.08
CA PHE A 13 6.36 0.39 -2.70
C PHE A 13 6.91 -0.42 -1.54
N ILE A 14 8.21 -0.32 -1.31
CA ILE A 14 8.88 -0.79 -0.11
C ILE A 14 9.53 0.42 0.58
N LEU A 15 9.74 0.32 1.89
CA LEU A 15 10.37 1.37 2.67
C LEU A 15 11.39 0.77 3.62
N GLN A 16 12.63 1.26 3.53
CA GLN A 16 13.70 0.95 4.45
C GLN A 16 14.25 2.24 5.07
N MET A 17 14.58 2.19 6.35
CA MET A 17 15.18 3.30 7.13
C MET A 17 16.30 2.74 7.99
N ASP A 18 17.51 3.30 7.92
CA ASP A 18 18.70 2.82 8.65
C ASP A 18 18.90 1.28 8.58
N ASP A 19 18.82 0.74 7.36
CA ASP A 19 18.89 -0.71 7.05
C ASP A 19 17.77 -1.56 7.68
N GLN A 20 16.71 -0.94 8.21
CA GLN A 20 15.54 -1.62 8.77
C GLN A 20 14.38 -1.66 7.77
N GLU A 21 13.76 -2.84 7.63
CA GLU A 21 12.60 -3.06 6.77
C GLU A 21 11.32 -2.54 7.44
N VAL A 22 10.90 -1.32 7.08
CA VAL A 22 9.68 -0.70 7.63
C VAL A 22 8.45 -1.27 6.94
N PHE A 23 8.38 -1.16 5.61
CA PHE A 23 7.34 -1.75 4.79
C PHE A 23 7.93 -2.62 3.70
N ILE A 24 7.38 -3.81 3.54
CA ILE A 24 7.89 -4.83 2.63
C ILE A 24 6.83 -5.19 1.59
N ASP A 25 7.30 -5.75 0.47
CA ASP A 25 6.46 -6.67 -0.28
C ASP A 25 6.54 -8.04 0.38
N ARG A 26 5.40 -8.73 0.47
CA ARG A 26 5.32 -10.03 1.12
C ARG A 26 5.96 -11.15 0.30
N GLY A 27 6.16 -10.94 -1.00
CA GLY A 27 6.80 -11.90 -1.89
C GLY A 27 6.04 -13.22 -1.96
N MET A 28 6.72 -14.33 -1.66
CA MET A 28 6.15 -15.68 -1.69
C MET A 28 6.18 -16.34 -0.32
N ILE A 29 5.27 -17.28 -0.13
CA ILE A 29 5.23 -18.17 1.04
C ILE A 29 5.34 -19.62 0.57
N GLN A 30 5.63 -20.53 1.49
CA GLN A 30 5.71 -21.95 1.15
C GLN A 30 4.35 -22.50 0.68
N TYR A 31 4.38 -23.38 -0.33
CA TYR A 31 3.16 -23.92 -0.98
C TYR A 31 2.21 -24.68 -0.04
N HIS A 32 2.65 -25.09 1.14
CA HIS A 32 1.78 -25.76 2.10
C HIS A 32 0.85 -24.79 2.86
N TYR A 33 1.09 -23.48 2.78
CA TYR A 33 0.18 -22.48 3.32
C TYR A 33 -1.00 -22.24 2.37
N SER A 34 -2.21 -22.16 2.94
CA SER A 34 -3.44 -21.88 2.19
C SER A 34 -3.39 -20.57 1.40
N ASP A 35 -2.58 -19.62 1.87
CA ASP A 35 -2.58 -18.27 1.32
C ASP A 35 -1.70 -18.14 0.07
N HIS A 36 -0.95 -19.18 -0.32
CA HIS A 36 0.02 -19.08 -1.42
C HIS A 36 -0.65 -18.68 -2.75
N ASP A 37 -1.86 -19.17 -3.00
CA ASP A 37 -2.65 -18.88 -4.21
C ASP A 37 -3.15 -17.43 -4.27
N ILE A 38 -3.25 -16.76 -3.13
CA ILE A 38 -3.74 -15.38 -3.03
C ILE A 38 -2.61 -14.35 -2.93
N MET A 39 -1.34 -14.76 -2.84
CA MET A 39 -0.18 -13.86 -2.71
C MET A 39 -0.06 -12.82 -3.81
N LYS A 40 -0.67 -13.06 -4.97
CA LYS A 40 -0.73 -12.12 -6.09
C LYS A 40 -1.78 -11.01 -5.95
N LYS A 41 -2.68 -11.10 -4.97
CA LYS A 41 -3.84 -10.18 -4.83
C LYS A 41 -3.41 -8.82 -4.31
N SER A 42 -4.05 -7.77 -4.80
CA SER A 42 -3.67 -6.38 -4.54
C SER A 42 -3.65 -6.04 -3.05
N PHE A 43 -4.60 -6.56 -2.27
CA PHE A 43 -4.66 -6.26 -0.82
C PHE A 43 -3.50 -6.84 0.01
N LEU A 44 -2.63 -7.65 -0.60
CA LEU A 44 -1.41 -8.20 0.00
C LEU A 44 -0.15 -7.42 -0.38
N HIS A 45 -0.32 -6.30 -1.07
CA HIS A 45 0.73 -5.36 -1.47
C HIS A 45 0.45 -3.98 -0.91
N ASN A 46 1.46 -3.10 -0.91
CA ASN A 46 1.35 -1.76 -0.33
C ASN A 46 0.59 -0.80 -1.27
N VAL A 47 -0.66 -1.11 -1.59
CA VAL A 47 -1.51 -0.41 -2.57
C VAL A 47 -2.87 -0.04 -1.97
N ALA A 48 -3.59 0.87 -2.63
CA ALA A 48 -4.99 1.16 -2.31
C ALA A 48 -5.93 0.29 -3.17
N THR A 49 -6.96 -0.30 -2.58
CA THR A 49 -7.97 -1.12 -3.26
C THR A 49 -9.39 -0.63 -3.00
N PRO A 50 -10.29 -0.61 -4.00
CA PRO A 50 -11.71 -0.42 -3.77
C PRO A 50 -12.30 -1.62 -3.02
N ILE A 51 -13.37 -1.37 -2.25
CA ILE A 51 -14.06 -2.40 -1.47
C ILE A 51 -15.44 -2.64 -2.09
N SER A 52 -15.74 -3.90 -2.38
CA SER A 52 -17.04 -4.30 -2.92
C SER A 52 -18.18 -4.07 -1.92
N PRO A 53 -19.44 -4.05 -2.37
CA PRO A 53 -20.60 -4.01 -1.46
C PRO A 53 -20.66 -5.18 -0.47
N THR A 54 -20.00 -6.30 -0.78
CA THR A 54 -19.89 -7.47 0.11
C THR A 54 -18.70 -7.39 1.08
N GLY A 55 -17.93 -6.30 1.05
CA GLY A 55 -16.78 -6.07 1.92
C GLY A 55 -15.48 -6.74 1.46
N SER A 56 -15.42 -7.22 0.23
CA SER A 56 -14.20 -7.82 -0.34
C SER A 56 -13.32 -6.77 -1.01
N TYR A 57 -12.01 -6.89 -0.88
CA TYR A 57 -11.06 -6.07 -1.63
C TYR A 57 -11.08 -6.46 -3.11
N LEU A 58 -11.24 -5.46 -3.99
CA LEU A 58 -11.16 -5.65 -5.43
C LEU A 58 -9.69 -5.62 -5.87
N ASP A 59 -9.39 -6.43 -6.88
CA ASP A 59 -8.03 -6.60 -7.40
C ASP A 59 -7.80 -5.78 -8.67
N GLN A 60 -6.56 -5.37 -8.88
CA GLN A 60 -6.11 -4.73 -10.13
C GLN A 60 -6.27 -5.67 -11.33
N LEU A 61 -6.42 -5.11 -12.52
CA LEU A 61 -6.27 -5.85 -13.78
C LEU A 61 -4.79 -6.01 -14.14
N ILE A 62 -4.48 -7.04 -14.93
CA ILE A 62 -3.19 -7.11 -15.62
C ILE A 62 -3.19 -5.97 -16.65
N PRO A 63 -2.25 -5.01 -16.54
CA PRO A 63 -2.29 -3.83 -17.38
C PRO A 63 -1.99 -4.20 -18.84
N GLN A 64 -2.80 -3.68 -19.77
CA GLN A 64 -2.56 -3.83 -21.21
C GLN A 64 -1.50 -2.85 -21.74
N GLN A 65 -1.16 -1.82 -20.94
CA GLN A 65 -0.17 -0.80 -21.23
C GLN A 65 0.78 -0.67 -20.05
N ALA A 66 2.07 -0.42 -20.30
CA ALA A 66 3.05 -0.32 -19.22
C ALA A 66 2.72 0.85 -18.27
N THR A 67 2.58 0.56 -16.99
CA THR A 67 2.50 1.56 -15.92
C THR A 67 3.92 1.87 -15.45
N ILE A 68 4.52 2.93 -15.99
CA ILE A 68 5.92 3.28 -15.72
C ILE A 68 5.95 4.40 -14.65
N PRO A 69 6.56 4.17 -13.47
CA PRO A 69 6.76 5.22 -12.49
C PRO A 69 7.78 6.25 -12.99
N HIS A 70 7.63 7.49 -12.54
CA HIS A 70 8.59 8.56 -12.76
C HIS A 70 9.03 9.16 -11.42
N GLY A 71 10.20 9.79 -11.41
CA GLY A 71 10.67 10.50 -10.23
C GLY A 71 11.87 11.40 -10.53
N THR A 72 12.05 12.39 -9.67
CA THR A 72 13.15 13.34 -9.68
C THR A 72 13.68 13.50 -8.25
N GLN A 73 14.98 13.78 -8.15
CA GLN A 73 15.64 14.05 -6.88
C GLN A 73 16.39 15.37 -6.97
N ALA A 74 16.31 16.19 -5.91
CA ALA A 74 17.05 17.43 -5.78
C ALA A 74 17.65 17.54 -4.37
N GLY A 75 18.95 17.24 -4.24
CA GLY A 75 19.58 17.17 -2.92
C GLY A 75 18.95 16.07 -2.07
N ASN A 76 18.37 16.46 -0.94
CA ASN A 76 17.70 15.57 0.01
C ASN A 76 16.19 15.45 -0.23
N THR A 77 15.67 16.00 -1.33
CA THR A 77 14.25 15.88 -1.67
C THR A 77 14.04 14.90 -2.81
N PHE A 78 12.91 14.19 -2.76
CA PHE A 78 12.45 13.29 -3.81
C PHE A 78 10.99 13.59 -4.14
N GLU A 79 10.66 13.58 -5.43
CA GLU A 79 9.28 13.64 -5.92
C GLU A 79 9.11 12.55 -6.98
N GLY A 80 7.97 11.85 -6.97
CA GLY A 80 7.69 10.82 -7.95
C GLY A 80 6.23 10.45 -8.02
N GLY A 81 5.89 9.56 -8.94
CA GLY A 81 4.53 9.09 -9.09
C GLY A 81 4.35 8.05 -10.18
N ILE A 82 3.13 7.55 -10.26
CA ILE A 82 2.72 6.51 -11.19
C ILE A 82 1.24 6.70 -11.55
N ASP A 83 0.93 6.51 -12.83
CA ASP A 83 -0.45 6.39 -13.30
C ASP A 83 -0.91 4.94 -13.12
N LEU A 84 -1.99 4.78 -12.34
CA LEU A 84 -2.61 3.51 -12.01
C LEU A 84 -3.95 3.34 -12.74
N THR A 85 -4.34 4.29 -13.58
CA THR A 85 -5.57 4.19 -14.37
C THR A 85 -5.62 2.90 -15.20
N PRO A 86 -4.53 2.45 -15.88
CA PRO A 86 -4.59 1.22 -16.68
C PRO A 86 -4.92 -0.06 -15.89
N VAL A 87 -4.61 -0.12 -14.60
CA VAL A 87 -4.90 -1.30 -13.76
C VAL A 87 -6.27 -1.22 -13.08
N TRP A 88 -6.85 -0.02 -13.04
CA TRP A 88 -8.16 0.27 -12.45
C TRP A 88 -9.22 0.71 -13.47
N GLU A 89 -8.94 0.62 -14.77
CA GLU A 89 -9.80 1.16 -15.86
C GLU A 89 -11.22 0.60 -15.88
N HIS A 90 -11.46 -0.54 -15.24
CA HIS A 90 -12.78 -1.16 -15.09
C HIS A 90 -13.61 -0.58 -13.93
N LEU A 91 -12.99 0.18 -13.02
CA LEU A 91 -13.63 0.75 -11.82
C LEU A 91 -13.45 2.27 -11.70
N ALA A 92 -12.44 2.83 -12.36
CA ALA A 92 -12.02 4.21 -12.17
C ALA A 92 -11.79 4.94 -13.49
N ALA A 93 -12.27 6.18 -13.55
CA ALA A 93 -11.95 7.13 -14.62
C ALA A 93 -10.51 7.66 -14.50
N ASN A 94 -9.96 7.66 -13.29
CA ASN A 94 -8.59 8.08 -13.01
C ASN A 94 -8.09 7.41 -11.73
N ALA A 95 -6.85 6.96 -11.72
CA ALA A 95 -6.17 6.52 -10.52
C ALA A 95 -4.68 6.88 -10.61
N SER A 96 -4.14 7.54 -9.61
CA SER A 96 -2.71 7.85 -9.55
C SER A 96 -2.20 7.87 -8.12
N ARG A 97 -0.89 7.63 -8.01
CA ARG A 97 -0.14 7.77 -6.76
C ARG A 97 1.02 8.72 -6.98
N SER A 98 1.26 9.61 -6.04
CA SER A 98 2.50 10.37 -5.94
C SER A 98 3.20 10.15 -4.61
N PHE A 99 4.51 10.34 -4.65
CA PHE A 99 5.43 10.23 -3.54
C PHE A 99 6.20 11.53 -3.44
N SER A 100 6.35 12.03 -2.21
CA SER A 100 7.13 13.22 -1.90
C SER A 100 7.94 12.95 -0.63
N SER A 101 9.24 13.19 -0.69
CA SER A 101 10.16 13.09 0.45
C SER A 101 10.80 14.47 0.61
N PRO A 102 10.33 15.33 1.55
CA PRO A 102 10.93 16.64 1.76
C PRO A 102 12.30 16.57 2.46
N ASP A 103 12.57 15.46 3.13
CA ASP A 103 13.83 15.13 3.79
C ASP A 103 14.01 13.59 3.83
N ALA A 104 15.08 13.14 4.50
CA ALA A 104 15.39 11.72 4.64
C ALA A 104 14.51 10.97 5.65
N ASP A 105 13.78 11.71 6.50
CA ASP A 105 13.01 11.14 7.62
C ASP A 105 11.51 11.07 7.32
N THR A 106 11.06 11.63 6.20
CA THR A 106 9.63 11.80 5.88
C THR A 106 9.32 11.32 4.47
N LEU A 107 8.35 10.42 4.35
CA LEU A 107 7.70 10.03 3.09
C LEU A 107 6.22 10.42 3.13
N ILE A 108 5.77 11.14 2.12
CA ILE A 108 4.36 11.51 1.92
C ILE A 108 3.84 10.79 0.68
N ILE A 109 2.78 10.01 0.87
CA ILE A 109 2.12 9.26 -0.19
C ILE A 109 0.77 9.91 -0.44
N ARG A 110 0.49 10.26 -1.70
CA ARG A 110 -0.79 10.81 -2.11
C ARG A 110 -1.44 9.92 -3.14
N ASP A 111 -2.64 9.43 -2.83
CA ASP A 111 -3.47 8.67 -3.76
C ASP A 111 -4.62 9.55 -4.23
N LYS A 112 -4.84 9.60 -5.54
CA LYS A 112 -6.01 10.22 -6.16
C LYS A 112 -6.73 9.21 -7.02
N ILE A 113 -7.97 8.89 -6.67
CA ILE A 113 -8.78 7.87 -7.37
C ILE A 113 -10.19 8.41 -7.59
N ILE A 114 -10.65 8.35 -8.83
CA ILE A 114 -12.00 8.75 -9.24
C ILE A 114 -12.71 7.51 -9.77
N LEU A 115 -13.55 6.91 -8.94
CA LEU A 115 -14.34 5.72 -9.27
C LEU A 115 -15.51 6.08 -10.20
N PHE A 116 -16.06 5.10 -10.91
CA PHE A 116 -17.31 5.29 -11.65
C PHE A 116 -18.53 5.29 -10.72
N ASP A 117 -18.49 4.45 -9.68
CA ASP A 117 -19.52 4.33 -8.67
C ASP A 117 -18.96 4.60 -7.26
N PRO A 118 -19.76 5.14 -6.32
CA PRO A 118 -19.28 5.36 -4.96
C PRO A 118 -18.91 4.03 -4.28
N ALA A 119 -17.68 3.91 -3.80
CA ALA A 119 -17.23 2.78 -2.99
C ALA A 119 -16.24 3.25 -1.92
N PRO A 120 -16.09 2.51 -0.80
CA PRO A 120 -14.99 2.76 0.12
C PRO A 120 -13.68 2.20 -0.47
N MET A 121 -12.56 2.76 -0.02
CA MET A 121 -11.21 2.33 -0.35
C MET A 121 -10.53 1.78 0.91
N ALA A 122 -9.57 0.87 0.73
CA ALA A 122 -8.62 0.50 1.76
C ALA A 122 -7.19 0.74 1.26
N PHE A 123 -6.36 1.42 2.06
CA PHE A 123 -4.91 1.48 1.83
C PHE A 123 -4.22 0.44 2.69
N HIS A 124 -3.45 -0.44 2.06
CA HIS A 124 -2.78 -1.56 2.69
C HIS A 124 -1.31 -1.26 2.91
N LEU A 125 -0.80 -1.65 4.08
CA LEU A 125 0.61 -1.60 4.44
C LEU A 125 1.03 -2.91 5.11
N HIS A 126 2.19 -3.43 4.74
CA HIS A 126 2.71 -4.71 5.21
C HIS A 126 4.09 -4.54 5.84
N SER A 127 4.26 -5.05 7.06
CA SER A 127 5.50 -4.92 7.81
C SER A 127 5.84 -6.23 8.52
N PRO A 128 7.13 -6.59 8.68
CA PRO A 128 7.54 -7.65 9.60
C PRO A 128 7.36 -7.25 11.08
N HIS A 129 7.09 -5.97 11.35
CA HIS A 129 6.98 -5.42 12.70
C HIS A 129 5.52 -5.21 13.13
N PRO A 130 5.20 -5.43 14.42
CA PRO A 130 3.92 -5.04 15.00
C PRO A 130 3.62 -3.56 14.81
N MET A 131 2.35 -3.27 14.52
CA MET A 131 1.81 -1.92 14.37
C MET A 131 0.82 -1.62 15.49
N ASP A 132 1.11 -0.57 16.26
CA ASP A 132 0.33 -0.11 17.40
C ASP A 132 -0.52 1.11 16.99
N VAL A 133 -1.85 0.96 17.05
CA VAL A 133 -2.79 2.01 16.66
C VAL A 133 -3.12 2.86 17.89
N ARG A 134 -2.77 4.14 17.85
CA ARG A 134 -2.99 5.13 18.91
C ARG A 134 -3.90 6.24 18.42
N GLU A 135 -4.32 7.11 19.34
CA GLU A 135 -5.17 8.26 19.03
C GLU A 135 -4.49 9.25 18.07
N ASP A 136 -3.17 9.42 18.19
CA ASP A 136 -2.39 10.39 17.44
C ASP A 136 -1.66 9.81 16.22
N GLY A 137 -1.78 8.50 15.95
CA GLY A 137 -1.18 7.87 14.79
C GLY A 137 -0.98 6.37 14.98
N ILE A 138 -0.33 5.76 13.98
CA ILE A 138 0.03 4.35 14.04
C ILE A 138 1.55 4.25 14.12
N TYR A 139 2.04 3.43 15.04
CA TYR A 139 3.47 3.34 15.35
C TYR A 139 3.99 1.93 15.08
N LEU A 140 5.20 1.83 14.56
CA LEU A 140 5.93 0.57 14.49
C LEU A 140 7.39 0.80 14.85
N GLN A 141 8.00 -0.18 15.52
CA GLN A 141 9.41 -0.19 15.86
C GLN A 141 10.13 -1.18 14.95
N ALA A 142 11.02 -0.68 14.09
CA ALA A 142 11.87 -1.47 13.21
C ALA A 142 13.33 -1.31 13.67
N GLY A 143 13.86 -2.29 14.40
CA GLY A 143 15.18 -2.16 15.04
C GLY A 143 15.22 -0.94 15.97
N GLU A 144 16.16 -0.02 15.73
CA GLU A 144 16.30 1.25 16.46
C GLU A 144 15.45 2.40 15.89
N VAL A 145 14.71 2.17 14.79
CA VAL A 145 13.89 3.19 14.13
C VAL A 145 12.44 3.10 14.61
N LEU A 146 11.96 4.18 15.22
CA LEU A 146 10.54 4.38 15.49
C LEU A 146 9.91 5.12 14.32
N VAL A 147 8.89 4.50 13.71
CA VAL A 147 8.15 5.08 12.59
C VAL A 147 6.72 5.40 13.02
N ARG A 148 6.24 6.58 12.60
CA ARG A 148 4.86 7.01 12.74
C ARG A 148 4.21 7.10 11.37
N ILE A 149 2.99 6.57 11.28
CA ILE A 149 2.10 6.69 10.12
C ILE A 149 0.95 7.60 10.52
N GLN A 150 0.72 8.65 9.74
CA GLN A 150 -0.35 9.61 9.92
C GLN A 150 -1.27 9.63 8.70
N SER A 151 -2.56 9.51 8.95
CA SER A 151 -3.60 9.58 7.92
C SER A 151 -4.88 10.16 8.52
N GLN A 152 -5.27 11.36 8.10
CA GLN A 152 -6.47 12.02 8.65
C GLN A 152 -7.77 11.64 7.92
N TRP A 153 -7.65 10.91 6.82
CA TRP A 153 -8.76 10.59 5.92
C TRP A 153 -9.48 9.29 6.29
N HIS A 154 -8.85 8.40 7.06
CA HIS A 154 -9.40 7.09 7.35
C HIS A 154 -10.48 7.18 8.45
N THR A 155 -11.52 6.36 8.35
CA THR A 155 -12.60 6.26 9.34
C THR A 155 -12.57 4.95 10.11
N LYS A 156 -11.87 3.95 9.59
CA LYS A 156 -11.61 2.67 10.25
C LYS A 156 -10.18 2.24 9.96
N CYS A 157 -9.58 1.58 10.93
CA CYS A 157 -8.22 1.06 10.86
C CYS A 157 -8.21 -0.35 11.43
N SER A 158 -7.39 -1.23 10.86
CA SER A 158 -7.05 -2.52 11.48
C SER A 158 -5.58 -2.82 11.29
N ALA A 159 -4.87 -3.16 12.36
CA ALA A 159 -3.50 -3.64 12.35
C ALA A 159 -3.43 -5.00 13.04
N LYS A 160 -3.06 -6.05 12.31
CA LYS A 160 -2.97 -7.41 12.87
C LYS A 160 -2.00 -8.28 12.07
N PRO A 161 -1.45 -9.36 12.66
CA PRO A 161 -0.79 -10.39 11.89
C PRO A 161 -1.74 -10.96 10.82
N TYR A 162 -1.25 -11.06 9.60
CA TYR A 162 -1.94 -11.69 8.49
C TYR A 162 -0.93 -12.53 7.72
N SER A 163 -1.00 -13.85 7.94
CA SER A 163 -0.16 -14.84 7.29
C SER A 163 1.34 -14.68 7.65
N VAL A 164 2.24 -15.32 6.90
CA VAL A 164 3.68 -15.39 7.18
C VAL A 164 4.51 -15.00 5.94
N ASP A 165 5.83 -14.92 6.09
CA ASP A 165 6.80 -14.91 5.00
C ASP A 165 7.36 -16.32 4.72
N LEU A 166 8.39 -16.41 3.87
CA LEU A 166 9.04 -17.67 3.51
C LEU A 166 9.75 -18.35 4.69
N ASP A 167 10.20 -17.56 5.67
CA ASP A 167 10.88 -17.99 6.90
C ASP A 167 9.90 -18.21 8.07
N HIS A 168 8.59 -18.26 7.79
CA HIS A 168 7.52 -18.46 8.78
C HIS A 168 7.38 -17.33 9.80
N ARG A 169 7.94 -16.15 9.54
CA ARG A 169 7.78 -14.97 10.40
C ARG A 169 6.41 -14.33 10.12
N PRO A 170 5.67 -13.89 11.16
CA PRO A 170 4.38 -13.25 10.95
C PRO A 170 4.55 -11.91 10.25
N ILE A 171 3.74 -11.67 9.23
CA ILE A 171 3.67 -10.36 8.58
C ILE A 171 2.44 -9.61 9.10
N TRP A 172 2.63 -8.38 9.54
CA TRP A 172 1.56 -7.50 9.97
C TRP A 172 0.93 -6.81 8.78
N HIS A 173 -0.39 -6.78 8.76
CA HIS A 173 -1.20 -6.07 7.79
C HIS A 173 -1.93 -4.94 8.48
N LEU A 174 -1.64 -3.73 8.02
CA LEU A 174 -2.40 -2.53 8.30
C LEU A 174 -3.33 -2.25 7.13
N ALA A 175 -4.62 -2.03 7.41
CA ALA A 175 -5.60 -1.57 6.44
C ALA A 175 -6.29 -0.31 6.98
N LEU A 176 -6.17 0.78 6.22
CA LEU A 176 -6.81 2.06 6.48
C LEU A 176 -8.01 2.22 5.56
N HIS A 177 -9.22 2.30 6.11
CA HIS A 177 -10.45 2.35 5.34
C HIS A 177 -11.00 3.76 5.25
N SER A 178 -11.48 4.14 4.07
CA SER A 178 -12.18 5.39 3.84
C SER A 178 -13.70 5.24 3.94
N PRO A 179 -14.46 6.35 4.03
CA PRO A 179 -15.86 6.34 3.68
C PRO A 179 -16.05 6.05 2.18
N ALA A 180 -17.27 5.67 1.81
CA ALA A 180 -17.65 5.48 0.41
C ALA A 180 -17.85 6.83 -0.29
N CYS A 181 -17.17 7.04 -1.41
CA CYS A 181 -17.40 8.20 -2.29
C CYS A 181 -16.88 7.90 -3.70
N VAL A 182 -17.10 8.85 -4.62
CA VAL A 182 -16.65 8.74 -6.02
C VAL A 182 -15.20 9.23 -6.16
N SER A 183 -14.87 10.35 -5.49
CA SER A 183 -13.55 10.97 -5.58
C SER A 183 -12.82 10.80 -4.26
N HIS A 184 -11.65 10.17 -4.32
CA HIS A 184 -10.77 9.91 -3.20
C HIS A 184 -9.48 10.70 -3.41
N THR A 185 -9.10 11.50 -2.41
CA THR A 185 -7.80 12.17 -2.34
C THR A 185 -7.25 11.93 -0.95
N TYR A 186 -6.22 11.11 -0.85
CA TYR A 186 -5.63 10.71 0.41
C TYR A 186 -4.21 11.20 0.50
N GLU A 187 -3.83 11.63 1.69
CA GLU A 187 -2.44 11.88 2.05
C GLU A 187 -2.13 11.01 3.27
N THR A 188 -1.08 10.21 3.15
CA THR A 188 -0.54 9.40 4.24
C THR A 188 0.92 9.79 4.42
N THR A 189 1.28 10.23 5.61
CA THR A 189 2.66 10.58 5.98
C THR A 189 3.25 9.45 6.79
N ILE A 190 4.45 9.01 6.42
CA ILE A 190 5.26 8.05 7.14
C ILE A 190 6.53 8.79 7.54
N SER A 191 6.80 8.91 8.83
CA SER A 191 7.97 9.63 9.30
C SER A 191 8.71 8.90 10.42
N ARG A 192 10.01 9.12 10.51
CA ARG A 192 10.78 8.82 11.72
C ARG A 192 10.31 9.73 12.87
N VAL A 193 10.34 9.20 14.08
CA VAL A 193 10.05 9.91 15.34
C VAL A 193 11.34 10.15 16.11
#